data_AF-A0A951E2E2-F1
#
_entry.id   AF-A0A951E2E2-F1
#
_cell.length_a   1.000
_cell.length_b   1.000
_cell.length_c   1.000
_cell.angle_alpha   90.00
_cell.angle_beta   90.00
_cell.angle_gamma   90.00
#
_symmetry.space_group_name_H-M   'P 1'
#
loop_
_entity.id
_entity.type
_entity.pdbx_description
1 polymer ?
#
loop_
_entity_poly.entity_id
_entity_poly.type
_entity_poly.pdbx_seq_one_letter_code
_entity_poly.pdbx_strand_id
1 'polypeptide(L)'
;KLPAEIDIRIVERKPVAWITSENQIADPFASEAAFLVDARGVLMKEKKLLPEYLGLPSILGCRSESLEAGKIVESPETKAALELLRLSTLSFMQTRFQIREIDVSKGYCLIVTDKNHSKVTFGFDNLDLELHRLEQFLIYSDDARREIATVNLLVQRNIPVTFQKPATEVINETIQPDESPRVMKAIPVNGAPPKSSAGSSPPKPKKPKPVATPDTKPRPTPTPTPIATPTKRGFLQPFGKN
;
A
#
# COMPACT_ATOMS: atom_id res chain seq x y z
N LYS A 1 27.87 25.54 41.65
CA LYS A 1 28.61 25.09 40.46
C LYS A 1 30.10 25.32 40.72
N LEU A 2 30.88 24.25 40.75
CA LEU A 2 32.34 24.32 40.95
C LEU A 2 33.06 24.40 39.59
N PRO A 3 34.25 25.01 39.52
CA PRO A 3 34.92 25.34 38.26
C PRO A 3 35.51 24.15 37.47
N ALA A 4 35.24 22.89 37.86
CA ALA A 4 35.78 21.68 37.21
C ALA A 4 34.69 20.62 36.89
N GLU A 5 33.42 21.01 36.87
CA GLU A 5 32.29 20.10 36.64
C GLU A 5 31.59 20.42 35.31
N ILE A 6 31.45 19.41 34.45
CA ILE A 6 30.64 19.48 33.24
C ILE A 6 29.36 18.69 33.49
N ASP A 7 28.24 19.40 33.52
CA ASP A 7 26.90 18.81 33.61
C ASP A 7 26.36 18.55 32.20
N ILE A 8 26.25 17.28 31.82
CA ILE A 8 25.70 16.83 30.54
C ILE A 8 24.35 16.16 30.81
N ARG A 9 23.28 16.74 30.24
CA ARG A 9 21.93 16.16 30.28
C ARG A 9 21.57 15.58 28.91
N ILE A 10 21.31 14.28 28.88
CA ILE A 10 20.96 13.53 27.67
C ILE A 10 19.48 13.16 27.75
N VAL A 11 18.74 13.41 26.67
CA VAL A 11 17.34 12.96 26.51
C VAL A 11 17.25 12.13 25.25
N GLU A 12 16.89 10.87 25.42
CA GLU A 12 16.68 9.94 24.30
C GLU A 12 15.33 10.20 23.63
N ARG A 13 15.31 10.07 22.31
CA ARG A 13 14.08 10.16 21.53
C ARG A 13 13.35 8.82 21.56
N LYS A 14 12.02 8.87 21.57
CA LYS A 14 11.18 7.68 21.50
C LYS A 14 10.67 7.47 20.06
N PRO A 15 11.01 6.35 19.41
CA PRO A 15 10.45 6.04 18.10
C PRO A 15 8.97 5.71 18.19
N VAL A 16 8.22 6.03 17.14
CA VAL A 16 6.78 5.76 17.02
C VAL A 16 6.43 4.85 15.84
N ALA A 17 7.31 4.77 14.83
CA ALA A 17 7.11 3.94 13.65
C ALA A 17 8.44 3.57 12.99
N TRP A 18 8.39 2.57 12.11
CA TRP A 18 9.39 2.32 11.10
C TRP A 18 9.08 3.10 9.83
N ILE A 19 10.09 3.40 9.04
CA ILE A 19 9.93 4.04 7.74
C ILE A 19 10.92 3.46 6.72
N THR A 20 10.42 3.17 5.52
CA THR A 20 11.23 2.68 4.40
C THR A 20 10.99 3.50 3.13
N SER A 21 12.03 3.58 2.30
CA SER A 21 11.95 4.26 1.00
C SER A 21 11.18 3.43 -0.04
N GLU A 22 10.66 4.09 -1.08
CA GLU A 22 9.91 3.46 -2.19
C GLU A 22 10.61 2.24 -2.82
N ASN A 23 11.92 2.32 -3.01
CA ASN A 23 12.69 1.27 -3.70
C ASN A 23 12.99 0.05 -2.82
N GLN A 24 12.55 0.04 -1.56
CA GLN A 24 12.90 -0.99 -0.59
C GLN A 24 11.65 -1.50 0.13
N ILE A 25 10.93 -2.39 -0.56
CA ILE A 25 9.88 -3.24 0.00
C ILE A 25 10.53 -4.49 0.60
N ALA A 26 11.54 -4.28 1.45
CA ALA A 26 12.17 -5.34 2.23
C ALA A 26 11.59 -5.29 3.65
N ASP A 27 11.58 -6.44 4.32
CA ASP A 27 11.20 -6.54 5.73
C ASP A 27 11.84 -5.40 6.54
N PRO A 28 11.05 -4.48 7.14
CA PRO A 28 11.58 -3.34 7.89
C PRO A 28 12.52 -3.77 9.02
N PHE A 29 12.41 -5.00 9.51
CA PHE A 29 13.24 -5.52 10.59
C PHE A 29 14.58 -6.12 10.12
N ALA A 30 14.69 -6.47 8.84
CA ALA A 30 15.88 -7.10 8.27
C ALA A 30 16.63 -6.18 7.28
N SER A 31 16.04 -5.05 6.90
CA SER A 31 16.61 -4.13 5.92
C SER A 31 17.50 -3.06 6.57
N GLU A 32 18.74 -2.94 6.10
CA GLU A 32 19.67 -1.84 6.43
C GLU A 32 19.15 -0.44 6.06
N ALA A 33 18.08 -0.37 5.28
CA ALA A 33 17.45 0.86 4.82
C ALA A 33 16.13 1.20 5.52
N ALA A 34 15.75 0.43 6.54
CA ALA A 34 14.68 0.83 7.43
C ALA A 34 15.23 1.80 8.48
N PHE A 35 14.49 2.88 8.70
CA PHE A 35 14.79 3.85 9.75
C PHE A 35 13.66 3.84 10.78
N LEU A 36 13.99 4.17 12.01
CA LEU A 36 13.00 4.54 13.02
C LEU A 36 12.66 6.01 12.86
N VAL A 37 11.42 6.37 13.11
CA VAL A 37 10.97 7.76 13.10
C VAL A 37 10.30 8.10 14.42
N ASP A 38 10.59 9.29 14.96
CA ASP A 38 9.92 9.81 16.15
C ASP A 38 8.64 10.59 15.81
N ALA A 39 7.89 11.01 16.83
CA ALA A 39 6.64 11.76 16.64
C ALA A 39 6.82 13.11 15.91
N ARG A 40 8.05 13.63 15.78
CA ARG A 40 8.37 14.88 15.07
C ARG A 40 8.86 14.64 13.64
N GLY A 41 8.93 13.38 13.20
CA GLY A 41 9.46 13.02 11.88
C GLY A 41 10.98 12.90 11.82
N VAL A 42 11.68 12.85 12.95
CA VAL A 42 13.15 12.72 12.95
C VAL A 42 13.54 11.26 12.78
N LEU A 43 14.36 11.00 11.76
CA LEU A 43 14.88 9.69 11.44
C LEU A 43 15.99 9.29 12.39
N MET A 44 16.00 8.02 12.77
CA MET A 44 16.97 7.43 13.67
C MET A 44 17.37 6.08 13.09
N LYS A 45 18.67 5.81 13.06
CA LYS A 45 19.15 4.47 12.74
C LYS A 45 19.30 3.69 14.03
N GLU A 46 18.73 2.50 14.02
CA GLU A 46 18.78 1.57 15.13
C GLU A 46 20.20 0.95 15.20
N LYS A 47 20.73 0.77 16.43
CA LYS A 47 22.06 0.17 16.69
C LYS A 47 21.97 -1.27 17.22
N LYS A 48 20.95 -1.58 18.03
CA LYS A 48 20.59 -2.94 18.46
C LYS A 48 19.07 -3.13 18.51
N LEU A 49 18.54 -4.06 17.70
CA LEU A 49 17.11 -4.21 17.49
C LEU A 49 16.44 -4.65 18.80
N LEU A 50 15.71 -3.72 19.43
CA LEU A 50 14.98 -3.99 20.66
C LEU A 50 13.64 -4.66 20.34
N PRO A 51 13.18 -5.62 21.17
CA PRO A 51 11.85 -6.23 21.00
C PRO A 51 10.71 -5.23 20.94
N GLU A 52 10.85 -4.08 21.63
CA GLU A 52 9.88 -2.99 21.64
C GLU A 52 9.64 -2.38 20.25
N TYR A 53 10.68 -2.36 19.40
CA TYR A 53 10.57 -1.80 18.06
C TYR A 53 9.80 -2.73 17.11
N LEU A 54 9.74 -4.04 17.40
CA LEU A 54 9.00 -5.00 16.58
C LEU A 54 7.47 -4.79 16.62
N GLY A 55 6.98 -4.11 17.66
CA GLY A 55 5.56 -3.79 17.80
C GLY A 55 5.13 -2.52 17.08
N LEU A 56 6.08 -1.72 16.58
CA LEU A 56 5.80 -0.42 15.98
C LEU A 56 5.18 -0.57 14.57
N PRO A 57 4.26 0.33 14.17
CA PRO A 57 3.74 0.37 12.81
C PRO A 57 4.85 0.75 11.81
N SER A 58 4.67 0.34 10.55
CA SER A 58 5.62 0.64 9.47
C SER A 58 5.03 1.58 8.42
N ILE A 59 5.79 2.60 8.02
CA ILE A 59 5.46 3.53 6.94
C ILE A 59 6.29 3.13 5.71
N LEU A 60 5.62 2.71 4.64
CA LEU A 60 6.26 2.21 3.42
C LEU A 60 6.09 3.20 2.27
N GLY A 61 7.02 3.19 1.32
CA GLY A 61 6.78 3.87 0.04
C GLY A 61 7.19 5.34 0.01
N CYS A 62 8.03 5.82 0.93
CA CYS A 62 8.47 7.20 0.94
C CYS A 62 9.32 7.53 -0.30
N ARG A 63 8.77 8.36 -1.20
CA ARG A 63 9.37 8.68 -2.52
C ARG A 63 10.21 9.96 -2.50
N SER A 64 9.76 10.94 -1.74
CA SER A 64 10.18 12.33 -1.92
C SER A 64 11.57 12.64 -1.36
N GLU A 65 12.15 11.74 -0.55
CA GLU A 65 13.35 12.06 0.24
C GLU A 65 14.30 10.86 0.42
N SER A 66 15.61 11.16 0.36
CA SER A 66 16.65 10.27 0.84
C SER A 66 16.57 10.18 2.36
N LEU A 67 16.14 9.02 2.87
CA LEU A 67 16.07 8.79 4.30
C LEU A 67 17.50 8.77 4.89
N GLU A 68 17.77 9.69 5.79
CA GLU A 68 19.07 9.81 6.47
C GLU A 68 18.88 9.98 7.97
N ALA A 69 19.63 9.21 8.76
CA ALA A 69 19.57 9.28 10.21
C ALA A 69 19.94 10.69 10.73
N GLY A 70 19.17 11.19 11.67
CA GLY A 70 19.30 12.51 12.26
C GLY A 70 18.58 13.63 11.50
N LYS A 71 18.13 13.38 10.25
CA LYS A 71 17.32 14.35 9.48
C LYS A 71 15.84 14.21 9.78
N ILE A 72 15.10 15.30 9.52
CA ILE A 72 13.64 15.33 9.61
C ILE A 72 13.07 14.98 8.25
N VAL A 73 12.06 14.11 8.20
CA VAL A 73 11.29 13.86 6.98
C VAL A 73 10.34 15.03 6.75
N GLU A 74 10.49 15.72 5.62
CA GLU A 74 9.66 16.89 5.30
C GLU A 74 8.44 16.54 4.43
N SER A 75 8.37 15.31 3.92
CA SER A 75 7.31 14.83 3.04
C SER A 75 5.91 15.00 3.68
N PRO A 76 4.94 15.56 2.95
CA PRO A 76 3.59 15.75 3.48
C PRO A 76 2.91 14.41 3.79
N GLU A 77 3.22 13.36 3.03
CA GLU A 77 2.63 12.04 3.21
C GLU A 77 3.11 11.39 4.52
N THR A 78 4.41 11.50 4.85
CA THR A 78 4.93 10.99 6.13
C THR A 78 4.40 11.81 7.30
N LYS A 79 4.28 13.13 7.16
CA LYS A 79 3.66 13.97 8.20
C LYS A 79 2.20 13.58 8.45
N ALA A 80 1.42 13.36 7.39
CA ALA A 80 0.04 12.88 7.51
C ALA A 80 -0.03 11.49 8.14
N ALA A 81 0.88 10.57 7.77
CA ALA A 81 0.97 9.25 8.38
C ALA A 81 1.28 9.31 9.89
N LEU A 82 2.25 10.14 10.29
CA LEU A 82 2.58 10.34 11.71
C LEU A 82 1.43 10.98 12.50
N GLU A 83 0.72 11.93 11.87
CA GLU A 83 -0.47 12.53 12.47
C GLU A 83 -1.60 11.53 12.63
N LEU A 84 -1.82 10.67 11.64
CA LEU A 84 -2.78 9.57 11.73
C LEU A 84 -2.43 8.60 12.87
N LEU A 85 -1.15 8.26 13.05
CA LEU A 85 -0.68 7.44 14.17
C LEU A 85 -0.93 8.13 15.53
N ARG A 86 -0.71 9.45 15.60
CA ARG A 86 -0.98 10.24 16.80
C ARG A 86 -2.47 10.25 17.13
N LEU A 87 -3.32 10.55 16.16
CA LEU A 87 -4.78 10.62 16.33
C LEU A 87 -5.40 9.26 16.65
N SER A 88 -4.96 8.20 15.96
CA SER A 88 -5.42 6.84 16.25
C SER A 88 -5.02 6.38 17.65
N THR A 89 -3.88 6.82 18.16
CA THR A 89 -3.44 6.49 19.53
C THR A 89 -4.29 7.14 20.60
N LEU A 90 -4.82 8.33 20.32
CA LEU A 90 -5.71 9.06 21.23
C LEU A 90 -7.16 8.57 21.13
N SER A 91 -7.51 7.89 20.05
CA SER A 91 -8.86 7.38 19.81
C SER A 91 -9.08 6.04 20.51
N PHE A 92 -10.33 5.80 20.95
CA PHE A 92 -10.74 4.50 21.51
C PHE A 92 -10.69 3.35 20.48
N MET A 93 -10.49 3.68 19.20
CA MET A 93 -10.38 2.71 18.11
C MET A 93 -9.23 1.72 18.25
N GLN A 94 -8.21 1.96 19.08
CA GLN A 94 -7.06 1.05 19.22
C GLN A 94 -7.44 -0.40 19.57
N THR A 95 -8.58 -0.62 20.21
CA THR A 95 -9.08 -1.97 20.53
C THR A 95 -9.63 -2.70 19.30
N ARG A 96 -10.06 -1.96 18.26
CA ARG A 96 -10.77 -2.46 17.07
C ARG A 96 -10.01 -2.28 15.76
N PHE A 97 -9.09 -1.33 15.71
CA PHE A 97 -8.28 -1.00 14.54
C PHE A 97 -6.87 -0.62 14.99
N GLN A 98 -5.93 -1.54 14.79
CA GLN A 98 -4.52 -1.42 15.14
C GLN A 98 -3.70 -1.26 13.86
N ILE A 99 -3.31 -0.02 13.57
CA ILE A 99 -2.47 0.30 12.42
C ILE A 99 -1.18 -0.52 12.48
N ARG A 100 -0.93 -1.33 11.45
CA ARG A 100 0.30 -2.10 11.27
C ARG A 100 1.19 -1.51 10.20
N GLU A 101 0.58 -1.08 9.12
CA GLU A 101 1.30 -0.58 7.96
C GLU A 101 0.58 0.63 7.38
N ILE A 102 1.35 1.61 6.92
CA ILE A 102 0.87 2.77 6.18
C ILE A 102 1.69 2.87 4.89
N ASP A 103 1.08 2.54 3.76
CA ASP A 103 1.68 2.71 2.45
C ASP A 103 1.39 4.12 1.92
N VAL A 104 2.46 4.89 1.69
CA VAL A 104 2.44 6.24 1.15
C VAL A 104 2.94 6.32 -0.31
N SER A 105 3.22 5.19 -0.95
CA SER A 105 3.75 5.11 -2.33
C SER A 105 2.84 5.74 -3.38
N LYS A 106 1.54 5.84 -3.09
CA LYS A 106 0.56 6.47 -3.99
C LYS A 106 0.76 7.98 -4.12
N GLY A 107 1.31 8.66 -3.11
CA GLY A 107 1.58 10.10 -3.12
C GLY A 107 0.35 11.02 -3.02
N TYR A 108 -0.88 10.48 -3.00
CA TYR A 108 -2.12 11.27 -2.86
C TYR A 108 -3.05 10.76 -1.76
N CYS A 109 -2.74 9.61 -1.17
CA CYS A 109 -3.50 9.00 -0.09
C CYS A 109 -2.62 8.10 0.76
N LEU A 110 -3.09 7.77 1.95
CA LEU A 110 -2.49 6.79 2.84
C LEU A 110 -3.29 5.49 2.72
N ILE A 111 -2.65 4.38 2.37
CA ILE A 111 -3.28 3.06 2.43
C ILE A 111 -2.85 2.40 3.72
N VAL A 112 -3.78 2.25 4.65
CA VAL A 112 -3.52 1.79 6.00
C VAL A 112 -3.97 0.34 6.11
N THR A 113 -3.07 -0.53 6.54
CA THR A 113 -3.37 -1.94 6.80
C THR A 113 -3.43 -2.18 8.30
N ASP A 114 -4.53 -2.77 8.74
CA ASP A 114 -4.76 -3.21 10.12
C ASP A 114 -4.10 -4.57 10.41
N LYS A 115 -4.02 -4.93 11.69
CA LYS A 115 -3.66 -6.27 12.16
C LYS A 115 -4.50 -7.38 11.50
N ASN A 116 -5.78 -7.13 11.23
CA ASN A 116 -6.67 -8.11 10.60
C ASN A 116 -6.63 -8.05 9.06
N HIS A 117 -5.62 -7.41 8.47
CA HIS A 117 -5.44 -7.20 7.03
C HIS A 117 -6.53 -6.36 6.35
N SER A 118 -7.41 -5.70 7.11
CA SER A 118 -8.33 -4.70 6.59
C SER A 118 -7.55 -3.52 6.01
N LYS A 119 -7.92 -3.06 4.82
CA LYS A 119 -7.28 -1.93 4.14
C LYS A 119 -8.19 -0.71 4.13
N VAL A 120 -7.70 0.39 4.69
CA VAL A 120 -8.45 1.65 4.75
C VAL A 120 -7.66 2.74 4.05
N THR A 121 -8.31 3.44 3.12
CA THR A 121 -7.70 4.56 2.39
C THR A 121 -8.08 5.88 3.04
N PHE A 122 -7.09 6.67 3.44
CA PHE A 122 -7.23 8.00 4.03
C PHE A 122 -6.65 9.09 3.13
N GLY A 123 -7.15 10.31 3.28
CA GLY A 123 -6.56 11.53 2.73
C GLY A 123 -5.44 12.07 3.61
N PHE A 124 -5.06 13.34 3.39
CA PHE A 124 -4.03 14.01 4.20
C PHE A 124 -4.60 15.09 5.13
N ASP A 125 -5.74 15.70 4.77
CA ASP A 125 -6.20 16.93 5.42
C ASP A 125 -7.22 16.69 6.55
N ASN A 126 -8.20 15.81 6.34
CA ASN A 126 -9.36 15.65 7.23
C ASN A 126 -9.29 14.36 8.06
N LEU A 127 -8.10 14.03 8.56
CA LEU A 127 -7.82 12.77 9.24
C LEU A 127 -8.76 12.52 10.43
N ASP A 128 -9.07 13.54 11.24
CA ASP A 128 -10.02 13.41 12.37
C ASP A 128 -11.42 12.97 11.93
N LEU A 129 -11.95 13.59 10.87
CA LEU A 129 -13.26 13.25 10.34
C LEU A 129 -13.27 11.87 9.70
N GLU A 130 -12.20 11.52 8.97
CA GLU A 130 -12.04 10.20 8.36
C GLU A 130 -11.93 9.11 9.44
N LEU A 131 -11.18 9.34 10.52
CA LEU A 131 -11.11 8.43 11.68
C LEU A 131 -12.48 8.27 12.35
N HIS A 132 -13.23 9.35 12.54
CA HIS A 132 -14.57 9.25 13.12
C HIS A 132 -15.54 8.46 12.23
N ARG A 133 -15.43 8.61 10.91
CA ARG A 133 -16.20 7.79 9.96
C ARG A 133 -15.79 6.33 10.01
N LEU A 134 -14.49 6.04 10.09
CA LEU A 134 -13.99 4.68 10.25
C LEU A 134 -14.58 4.04 11.51
N GLU A 135 -14.64 4.78 12.62
CA GLU A 135 -15.23 4.30 13.87
C GLU A 135 -16.69 3.86 13.67
N GLN A 136 -17.48 4.62 12.92
CA GLN A 136 -18.87 4.27 12.61
C GLN A 136 -18.95 2.98 11.78
N PHE A 137 -18.06 2.79 10.79
CA PHE A 137 -18.00 1.56 10.02
C PHE A 137 -17.61 0.35 10.87
N LEU A 138 -16.67 0.51 11.80
CA LEU A 138 -16.27 -0.55 12.72
C LEU A 138 -17.41 -0.94 13.67
N ILE A 139 -18.15 0.04 14.21
CA ILE A 139 -19.36 -0.22 15.02
C ILE A 139 -20.38 -1.01 14.21
N TYR A 140 -20.68 -0.56 12.99
CA TYR A 140 -21.61 -1.26 12.11
C TYR A 140 -21.15 -2.67 11.76
N SER A 141 -19.85 -2.87 11.51
CA SER A 141 -19.31 -4.19 11.17
C SER A 141 -19.40 -5.16 12.35
N ASP A 142 -19.16 -4.68 13.57
CA ASP A 142 -19.32 -5.44 14.81
C ASP A 142 -20.79 -5.88 14.99
N ASP A 143 -21.75 -4.95 14.83
CA ASP A 143 -23.18 -5.22 14.94
C ASP A 143 -23.66 -6.23 13.87
N ALA A 144 -23.16 -6.10 12.65
CA ALA A 144 -23.47 -6.99 11.53
C ALA A 144 -22.70 -8.32 11.57
N ARG A 145 -21.78 -8.51 12.53
CA ARG A 145 -20.85 -9.64 12.63
C ARG A 145 -20.11 -9.92 11.32
N ARG A 146 -19.66 -8.87 10.65
CA ARG A 146 -18.86 -8.94 9.42
C ARG A 146 -17.52 -8.25 9.66
N GLU A 147 -16.47 -8.75 9.03
CA GLU A 147 -15.16 -8.11 9.08
C GLU A 147 -14.98 -7.21 7.86
N ILE A 148 -14.46 -6.01 8.06
CA ILE A 148 -14.16 -5.08 6.97
C ILE A 148 -12.97 -5.62 6.18
N ALA A 149 -13.09 -5.68 4.86
CA ALA A 149 -11.99 -5.97 3.95
C ALA A 149 -11.35 -4.67 3.45
N THR A 150 -12.15 -3.79 2.86
CA THR A 150 -11.67 -2.49 2.37
C THR A 150 -12.66 -1.36 2.65
N VAL A 151 -12.14 -0.17 2.95
CA VAL A 151 -12.94 1.07 3.06
C VAL A 151 -12.16 2.21 2.40
N ASN A 152 -12.83 3.00 1.56
CA ASN A 152 -12.22 4.18 0.95
C ASN A 152 -12.81 5.48 1.52
N LEU A 153 -12.12 6.10 2.46
CA LEU A 153 -12.59 7.29 3.19
C LEU A 153 -12.33 8.62 2.45
N LEU A 154 -11.59 8.59 1.34
CA LEU A 154 -11.43 9.75 0.46
C LEU A 154 -12.78 10.23 -0.12
N VAL A 155 -13.73 9.30 -0.25
CA VAL A 155 -15.06 9.61 -0.78
C VAL A 155 -15.93 10.17 0.34
N GLN A 156 -16.56 11.32 0.12
CA GLN A 156 -17.34 11.99 1.16
C GLN A 156 -18.73 11.38 1.39
N ARG A 157 -19.32 10.74 0.38
CA ARG A 157 -20.68 10.16 0.39
C ARG A 157 -20.68 8.82 -0.34
N ASN A 158 -21.57 7.92 0.06
CA ASN A 158 -21.66 6.57 -0.52
C ASN A 158 -20.30 5.86 -0.49
N ILE A 159 -19.66 5.90 0.69
CA ILE A 159 -18.32 5.38 0.92
C ILE A 159 -18.29 3.90 0.50
N PRO A 160 -17.42 3.54 -0.47
CA PRO A 160 -17.26 2.15 -0.86
C PRO A 160 -16.67 1.35 0.31
N VAL A 161 -17.38 0.30 0.71
CA VAL A 161 -16.95 -0.67 1.71
C VAL A 161 -17.12 -2.08 1.15
N THR A 162 -16.12 -2.92 1.38
CA THR A 162 -16.20 -4.36 1.13
C THR A 162 -15.96 -5.11 2.44
N PHE A 163 -16.59 -6.28 2.57
CA PHE A 163 -16.45 -7.14 3.74
C PHE A 163 -15.70 -8.41 3.35
N GLN A 164 -14.97 -8.99 4.30
CA GLN A 164 -14.31 -10.27 4.09
C GLN A 164 -15.37 -11.35 3.86
N LYS A 165 -15.05 -12.32 3.00
CA LYS A 165 -15.85 -13.54 2.91
C LYS A 165 -15.65 -14.36 4.20
N PRO A 166 -16.70 -14.93 4.80
CA PRO A 166 -16.54 -15.80 5.95
C PRO A 166 -15.66 -17.01 5.58
N ALA A 167 -14.83 -17.48 6.52
CA ALA A 167 -13.87 -18.56 6.29
C ALA A 167 -14.51 -19.84 5.73
N THR A 168 -15.77 -20.11 6.08
CA THR A 168 -16.56 -21.25 5.58
C THR A 168 -16.80 -21.22 4.07
N GLU A 169 -16.92 -20.03 3.46
CA GLU A 169 -17.11 -19.91 2.00
C GLU A 169 -15.80 -20.14 1.23
N VAL A 170 -14.66 -19.71 1.80
CA VAL A 170 -13.33 -19.86 1.17
C VAL A 170 -12.88 -21.34 1.13
N ILE A 171 -13.18 -22.11 2.18
CA ILE A 171 -12.87 -23.54 2.23
C ILE A 171 -13.63 -24.31 1.14
N ASN A 172 -14.90 -23.95 0.90
CA ASN A 172 -15.72 -24.60 -0.11
C ASN A 172 -15.31 -24.25 -1.54
N GLU A 173 -14.74 -23.06 -1.80
CA GLU A 173 -14.21 -22.68 -3.12
C GLU A 173 -12.89 -23.39 -3.47
N THR A 174 -12.10 -23.84 -2.48
CA THR A 174 -10.77 -24.43 -2.70
C THR A 174 -10.81 -25.96 -2.85
N ILE A 175 -11.87 -26.63 -2.38
CA ILE A 175 -12.06 -28.07 -2.58
C ILE A 175 -12.71 -28.28 -3.94
N GLN A 176 -11.91 -28.44 -4.98
CA GLN A 176 -12.37 -29.01 -6.26
C GLN A 176 -12.63 -30.50 -6.05
N PRO A 177 -13.88 -31.01 -6.10
CA PRO A 177 -14.17 -32.41 -5.90
C PRO A 177 -14.16 -33.13 -7.26
N ASP A 178 -13.07 -33.06 -8.04
CA ASP A 178 -12.94 -33.93 -9.22
C ASP A 178 -11.49 -34.08 -9.72
N GLU A 179 -10.66 -34.81 -8.99
CA GLU A 179 -9.65 -35.63 -9.65
C GLU A 179 -9.75 -37.05 -9.11
N SER A 180 -10.49 -37.90 -9.84
CA SER A 180 -10.46 -39.35 -9.66
C SER A 180 -9.00 -39.86 -9.72
N PRO A 181 -8.52 -40.63 -8.73
CA PRO A 181 -7.13 -41.07 -8.69
C PRO A 181 -6.83 -41.99 -9.89
N ARG A 182 -5.98 -41.54 -10.81
CA ARG A 182 -5.41 -42.39 -11.87
C ARG A 182 -4.40 -43.34 -11.24
N VAL A 183 -4.86 -44.54 -10.90
CA VAL A 183 -4.00 -45.66 -10.52
C VAL A 183 -3.15 -46.06 -11.74
N MET A 184 -1.90 -45.63 -11.77
CA MET A 184 -0.92 -46.08 -12.78
C MET A 184 -0.53 -47.53 -12.48
N LYS A 185 -0.90 -48.47 -13.36
CA LYS A 185 -0.42 -49.85 -13.30
C LYS A 185 1.09 -49.90 -13.59
N ALA A 186 1.83 -50.65 -12.77
CA ALA A 186 3.27 -50.83 -12.89
C ALA A 186 3.67 -51.50 -14.21
N ILE A 187 4.74 -51.00 -14.83
CA ILE A 187 5.40 -51.57 -16.00
C ILE A 187 6.34 -52.70 -15.51
N PRO A 188 6.24 -53.94 -16.01
CA PRO A 188 7.18 -54.99 -15.63
C PRO A 188 8.51 -54.81 -16.35
N VAL A 189 9.61 -54.84 -15.60
CA VAL A 189 10.99 -54.79 -16.10
C VAL A 189 11.48 -56.22 -16.36
N ASN A 190 11.75 -56.55 -17.62
CA ASN A 190 12.58 -57.71 -18.00
C ASN A 190 13.69 -57.27 -18.97
N GLY A 191 14.88 -57.83 -18.78
CA GLY A 191 16.16 -57.23 -19.17
C GLY A 191 16.83 -57.70 -20.48
N ALA A 192 17.77 -56.83 -20.92
CA ALA A 192 19.02 -57.05 -21.69
C ALA A 192 18.95 -57.52 -23.18
N PRO A 193 20.02 -57.33 -23.99
CA PRO A 193 20.88 -56.14 -24.25
C PRO A 193 21.06 -55.88 -25.79
N PRO A 194 21.93 -54.95 -26.27
CA PRO A 194 21.74 -54.21 -27.52
C PRO A 194 22.50 -54.75 -28.75
N LYS A 195 22.02 -54.42 -29.97
CA LYS A 195 22.82 -54.44 -31.21
C LYS A 195 22.47 -53.28 -32.16
N SER A 196 23.55 -52.74 -32.71
CA SER A 196 23.73 -51.63 -33.65
C SER A 196 23.18 -51.86 -35.06
N SER A 197 22.77 -50.78 -35.74
CA SER A 197 23.28 -50.42 -37.07
C SER A 197 22.75 -49.05 -37.55
N ALA A 198 23.59 -48.38 -38.33
CA ALA A 198 23.49 -47.00 -38.78
C ALA A 198 22.55 -46.80 -39.98
N GLY A 199 22.06 -45.56 -40.17
CA GLY A 199 21.34 -45.13 -41.37
C GLY A 199 21.10 -43.62 -41.40
N SER A 200 21.73 -42.97 -42.38
CA SER A 200 21.94 -41.54 -42.64
C SER A 200 20.74 -40.70 -43.11
N SER A 201 20.64 -39.45 -42.62
CA SER A 201 20.33 -38.14 -43.29
C SER A 201 19.04 -37.96 -44.13
N PRO A 202 18.60 -36.73 -44.52
CA PRO A 202 18.69 -35.37 -43.96
C PRO A 202 17.30 -34.64 -43.87
N PRO A 203 17.21 -33.39 -43.35
CA PRO A 203 15.93 -32.68 -43.19
C PRO A 203 15.61 -31.73 -44.36
N LYS A 204 14.31 -31.55 -44.67
CA LYS A 204 13.72 -30.45 -45.50
C LYS A 204 12.18 -30.64 -45.57
N PRO A 205 11.37 -29.66 -46.02
CA PRO A 205 11.35 -28.22 -45.73
C PRO A 205 9.92 -27.68 -45.43
N LYS A 206 9.80 -26.54 -44.75
CA LYS A 206 8.59 -25.70 -44.72
C LYS A 206 8.72 -24.54 -45.72
N LYS A 207 7.74 -24.34 -46.61
CA LYS A 207 7.45 -23.12 -47.41
C LYS A 207 6.04 -23.26 -48.04
N PRO A 208 5.38 -22.19 -48.56
CA PRO A 208 5.18 -20.84 -47.99
C PRO A 208 3.78 -20.20 -48.30
N LYS A 209 3.45 -19.09 -47.60
CA LYS A 209 2.77 -17.79 -47.95
C LYS A 209 1.83 -17.67 -49.19
N PRO A 210 0.79 -16.78 -49.19
CA PRO A 210 0.95 -15.30 -49.38
C PRO A 210 -0.03 -14.42 -48.53
N VAL A 211 0.37 -13.32 -47.87
CA VAL A 211 0.61 -11.92 -48.31
C VAL A 211 -0.53 -11.26 -49.08
N ALA A 212 -1.19 -10.27 -48.44
CA ALA A 212 -1.60 -8.99 -49.03
C ALA A 212 -1.99 -7.98 -47.93
N THR A 213 -1.33 -6.83 -47.89
CA THR A 213 -1.78 -5.54 -47.32
C THR A 213 -2.11 -4.63 -48.52
N PRO A 214 -3.03 -3.65 -48.42
CA PRO A 214 -2.68 -2.37 -47.82
C PRO A 214 -3.83 -1.54 -47.18
N ASP A 215 -3.40 -0.58 -46.35
CA ASP A 215 -4.00 0.75 -46.10
C ASP A 215 -5.49 0.92 -45.74
N THR A 216 -5.74 1.33 -44.49
CA THR A 216 -6.77 2.36 -44.22
C THR A 216 -6.47 3.18 -42.96
N LYS A 217 -5.95 4.39 -43.21
CA LYS A 217 -6.13 5.69 -42.53
C LYS A 217 -6.66 5.74 -41.06
N PRO A 218 -5.98 6.46 -40.14
CA PRO A 218 -6.47 6.68 -38.78
C PRO A 218 -7.64 7.68 -38.73
N ARG A 219 -8.62 7.36 -37.88
CA ARG A 219 -9.80 8.17 -37.54
C ARG A 219 -9.39 9.42 -36.74
N PRO A 220 -9.86 10.63 -37.07
CA PRO A 220 -9.54 11.82 -36.30
C PRO A 220 -10.41 11.94 -35.03
N THR A 221 -9.75 12.35 -33.96
CA THR A 221 -10.30 12.94 -32.73
C THR A 221 -11.18 14.17 -33.03
N PRO A 222 -12.32 14.37 -32.34
CA PRO A 222 -13.00 15.65 -32.34
C PRO A 222 -12.32 16.62 -31.35
N THR A 223 -11.82 17.73 -31.88
CA THR A 223 -11.38 18.91 -31.13
C THR A 223 -12.59 19.58 -30.44
N PRO A 224 -12.44 20.13 -29.21
CA PRO A 224 -13.49 20.90 -28.56
C PRO A 224 -13.72 22.26 -29.23
N THR A 225 -15.00 22.60 -29.45
CA THR A 225 -15.44 23.92 -29.91
C THR A 225 -15.25 24.97 -28.80
N PRO A 226 -14.77 26.18 -29.11
CA PRO A 226 -14.64 27.26 -28.12
C PRO A 226 -16.01 27.88 -27.80
N ILE A 227 -16.38 27.91 -26.52
CA ILE A 227 -17.50 28.75 -26.06
C ILE A 227 -16.96 30.12 -25.69
N ALA A 228 -17.63 31.11 -26.25
CA ALA A 228 -17.30 32.53 -26.24
C ALA A 228 -17.36 33.17 -24.85
N THR A 229 -16.41 34.07 -24.62
CA THR A 229 -16.46 35.16 -23.65
C THR A 229 -17.51 36.20 -24.06
N PRO A 230 -18.33 36.72 -23.14
CA PRO A 230 -18.85 38.08 -23.25
C PRO A 230 -18.17 39.01 -22.24
N THR A 231 -17.37 39.92 -22.80
CA THR A 231 -17.35 41.37 -22.59
C THR A 231 -17.64 41.96 -21.20
N LYS A 232 -16.64 42.74 -20.74
CA LYS A 232 -16.70 43.76 -19.68
C LYS A 232 -17.86 44.79 -19.84
N ARG A 233 -18.58 45.03 -18.73
CA ARG A 233 -19.19 46.31 -18.28
C ARG A 233 -19.68 46.02 -16.84
N GLY A 234 -19.50 46.83 -15.80
CA GLY A 234 -18.98 48.16 -15.59
C GLY A 234 -19.01 48.44 -14.08
N PHE A 235 -18.29 49.47 -13.67
CA PHE A 235 -18.28 50.16 -12.38
C PHE A 235 -19.60 50.10 -11.57
N LEU A 236 -19.54 49.87 -10.24
CA LEU A 236 -19.73 50.92 -9.22
C LEU A 236 -19.46 50.41 -7.79
N GLN A 237 -18.89 51.32 -6.99
CA GLN A 237 -18.46 51.24 -5.59
C GLN A 237 -19.64 51.46 -4.59
N PRO A 238 -19.41 51.40 -3.25
CA PRO A 238 -20.40 50.94 -2.28
C PRO A 238 -21.23 52.08 -1.64
N PHE A 239 -22.46 51.74 -1.25
CA PHE A 239 -23.19 52.32 -0.12
C PHE A 239 -23.12 51.28 1.01
N GLY A 240 -22.97 51.57 2.29
CA GLY A 240 -23.21 52.76 3.08
C GLY A 240 -23.45 52.25 4.51
N LYS A 241 -23.01 53.01 5.49
CA LYS A 241 -23.02 52.76 6.94
C LYS A 241 -24.34 52.21 7.49
N ASN A 242 -24.23 51.36 8.51
CA ASN A 242 -24.79 51.61 9.84
C ASN A 242 -23.92 50.93 10.90
#